data_AF-A0A1V5JVF7-F1
#
_entry.id   AF-A0A1V5JVF7-F1
#
_cell.length_a   1.000
_cell.length_b   1.000
_cell.length_c   1.000
_cell.angle_alpha   90.00
_cell.angle_beta   90.00
_cell.angle_gamma   90.00
#
_symmetry.space_group_name_H-M   'P 1'
#
loop_
_entity.id
_entity.type
_entity.pdbx_description
1 polymer ?
#
loop_
_entity_poly.entity_id
_entity_poly.type
_entity_poly.pdbx_seq_one_letter_code
_entity_poly.pdbx_strand_id
1 'polypeptide(L)' 'MELVVTGRYAPDSFIEEADLVTEMREVKHYYTEGLQARKGVEF' A
#
# COMPACT_ATOMS: atom_id res chain seq x y z
N MET A 1 10.65 4.11 -19.65
CA MET A 1 9.48 4.69 -18.97
C MET A 1 9.14 3.72 -17.86
N GLU A 2 8.97 4.22 -16.63
CA GLU A 2 8.60 3.36 -15.50
C GLU A 2 7.14 3.64 -15.12
N LEU A 3 6.41 2.57 -14.79
CA LEU A 3 5.03 2.65 -14.32
C LEU A 3 4.99 2.17 -12.88
N VAL A 4 4.46 3.00 -11.99
CA VAL A 4 4.26 2.65 -10.58
C VAL A 4 2.77 2.50 -10.34
N VAL A 5 2.38 1.34 -9.79
CA VAL A 5 1.01 1.01 -9.46
C VAL A 5 0.92 0.73 -7.96
N THR A 6 -0.09 1.28 -7.29
CA THR A 6 -0.31 1.12 -5.86
C THR A 6 -1.75 0.68 -5.58
N GLY A 7 -1.96 -0.18 -4.60
CA GLY A 7 -3.28 -0.66 -4.21
C GLY A 7 -3.18 -1.87 -3.29
N ARG A 8 -4.32 -2.28 -2.72
CA ARG A 8 -4.44 -3.55 -1.99
C ARG A 8 -4.95 -4.63 -2.94
N TYR A 9 -4.55 -5.87 -2.70
CA TYR A 9 -5.01 -7.04 -3.47
C TYR A 9 -4.74 -6.91 -4.97
N ALA A 10 -3.48 -6.61 -5.32
CA ALA A 10 -3.06 -6.63 -6.72
C ALA A 10 -3.38 -8.01 -7.33
N PRO A 11 -4.01 -8.08 -8.52
CA PRO A 11 -4.25 -9.35 -9.20
C PRO A 11 -2.94 -10.10 -9.44
N ASP A 12 -2.97 -11.42 -9.35
CA ASP A 12 -1.77 -12.26 -9.54
C ASP A 12 -1.09 -11.98 -10.88
N SER A 13 -1.86 -11.72 -11.95
CA SER A 13 -1.34 -11.37 -13.26
C SER A 13 -0.50 -10.08 -13.28
N PHE A 14 -0.76 -9.13 -12.38
CA PHE A 14 0.05 -7.92 -12.25
C PHE A 14 1.34 -8.19 -11.47
N ILE A 15 1.27 -9.06 -10.47
CA ILE A 15 2.42 -9.44 -9.64
C ILE A 15 3.42 -10.25 -10.48
N GLU A 16 2.92 -11.19 -11.29
CA GLU A 16 3.72 -12.06 -12.14
C GLU A 16 4.45 -11.31 -13.27
N GLU A 17 3.82 -10.27 -13.83
CA GLU A 17 4.40 -9.48 -14.93
C GLU A 17 5.33 -8.35 -14.44
N ALA A 18 5.22 -7.94 -13.17
CA ALA A 18 5.98 -6.80 -12.66
C ALA A 18 7.46 -7.15 -12.43
N ASP A 19 8.36 -6.27 -12.89
CA ASP A 19 9.80 -6.38 -12.63
C ASP A 19 10.15 -6.24 -11.13
N LEU A 20 9.31 -5.51 -10.36
CA LEU A 20 9.49 -5.28 -8.93
C LEU A 20 8.15 -5.26 -8.21
N VAL A 21 8.04 -6.07 -7.15
CA VAL A 21 6.87 -6.14 -6.28
C VAL A 21 7.28 -5.88 -4.84
N THR A 22 6.53 -5.00 -4.15
CA THR A 22 6.69 -4.73 -2.72
C THR A 22 5.36 -4.95 -2.00
N GLU A 23 5.37 -5.81 -0.97
CA GLU A 23 4.20 -6.07 -0.12
C GLU A 23 4.24 -5.19 1.13
N MET A 24 3.29 -4.25 1.26
CA MET A 24 3.12 -3.48 2.49
C MET A 24 2.21 -4.22 3.47
N ARG A 25 2.81 -4.82 4.50
CA ARG A 25 2.06 -5.48 5.60
C ARG A 25 1.83 -4.50 6.75
N GLU A 26 0.58 -4.36 7.17
CA GLU A 26 0.25 -3.56 8.35
C GLU A 26 0.70 -4.29 9.63
N VAL A 27 1.83 -3.86 10.20
CA VAL A 27 2.32 -4.40 11.48
C VAL A 27 1.70 -3.65 12.67
N LYS A 28 1.59 -2.32 12.57
CA LYS A 28 0.98 -1.42 13.54
C LYS A 28 0.44 -0.19 12.80
N HIS A 29 -0.70 0.35 13.24
CA HIS A 29 -1.28 1.55 12.64
C HIS A 29 -2.09 2.34 13.67
N TYR A 30 -1.95 3.67 13.70
CA TYR A 30 -2.65 4.53 14.67
C TYR A 30 -4.17 4.42 14.63
N TYR A 31 -4.72 4.14 13.45
CA TYR A 31 -6.16 3.87 13.28
C TYR A 31 -6.67 2.72 14.16
N THR A 32 -5.88 1.66 14.38
CA THR A 32 -6.29 0.55 15.24
C THR A 32 -6.32 0.91 16.72
N GLU A 33 -5.65 2.00 17.10
CA GLU A 33 -5.69 2.60 18.44
C GLU A 33 -6.80 3.68 18.56
N GLY A 34 -7.65 3.85 17.54
CA GLY A 34 -8.76 4.80 17.52
C GLY A 34 -8.38 6.25 17.16
N LEU A 35 -7.13 6.50 16.82
CA LEU A 35 -6.68 7.81 16.38
C LEU A 35 -7.23 8.13 14.98
N GLN A 36 -7.78 9.33 14.84
CA GLN A 36 -8.33 9.82 13.58
C GLN A 36 -7.20 10.25 12.62
N ALA A 37 -7.52 10.27 11.33
CA ALA A 37 -6.62 10.75 10.30
C ALA A 37 -6.20 12.22 10.54
N ARG A 38 -4.95 12.55 10.22
CA ARG A 38 -4.36 13.87 10.39
C ARG A 38 -3.84 14.38 9.05
N LYS A 39 -4.02 15.69 8.86
CA LYS A 39 -3.52 16.39 7.68
C LYS A 39 -1.99 16.33 7.63
N GLY A 40 -1.43 15.99 6.49
CA GLY A 40 0.01 15.89 6.24
C GLY A 40 0.62 14.54 6.64
N VAL A 41 -0.18 13.60 7.16
CA VAL A 41 0.26 12.22 7.42
C VAL A 41 -0.61 11.24 6.65
N GLU A 42 -1.92 11.25 6.89
CA GLU A 42 -2.85 10.32 6.25
C GLU A 42 -3.62 10.95 5.07
N PHE A 43 -3.71 12.28 5.00
CA PHE A 43 -4.35 13.02 3.89
C PHE A 43 -3.80 14.45 3.69
#